data_AF-A0A8T2BSN1-F1
#
_entry.id   AF-A0A8T2BSN1-F1
#
_cell.length_a   1.000
_cell.length_b   1.000
_cell.length_c   1.000
_cell.angle_alpha   90.00
_cell.angle_beta   90.00
_cell.angle_gamma   90.00
#
_symmetry.space_group_name_H-M   'P 1'
#
loop_
_entity.id
_entity.type
_entity.pdbx_description
1 polymer ?
#
loop_
_entity_poly.entity_id
_entity_poly.type
_entity_poly.pdbx_seq_one_letter_code
_entity_poly.pdbx_strand_id
1 'polypeptide(L)'
;MPLCPFGPPTQYGLHLKVKDLLLPNTTVWNLDAIRKHVPHHEEDILKIILSSRPKADKLRWLPLKAGGYTSKSGYLLGQTSNSLTKVDCFKWSTNVWRVCTSPKLRMFLWKATRNALPLGKALAIRGVVAVAVFNRVESLQNWLVLASKMVALPPVGLGFTPLYPWVLWFIWKARNLFIFEDKSVSEEDTLLKAIKEARSWQAAKLLQTQKKPSQKTKDRVEAHSEAISCFSDASWLAKSQVCGLGWIFRNPQNVVIHQGSSSRPFVAPALVAEALALKAAITSALALGVSRMACYSDCQDLVCLLDADGQANELDGILEDIRELCSVFLSCSFHHVSRLYNVEADTLAKSASLLCIPPPLRS
;
A
#
# COMPACT_ATOMS: atom_id res chain seq x y z
N MET A 1 -11.80 -16.64 4.12
CA MET A 1 -12.05 -18.09 3.97
C MET A 1 -13.41 -18.39 4.58
N PRO A 2 -14.22 -19.29 4.00
CA PRO A 2 -15.52 -19.61 4.56
C PRO A 2 -15.34 -20.14 5.97
N LEU A 3 -16.07 -19.55 6.92
CA LEU A 3 -15.99 -19.85 8.35
C LEU A 3 -16.75 -21.13 8.73
N CYS A 4 -17.53 -21.69 7.79
CA CYS A 4 -18.29 -22.92 7.98
C CYS A 4 -18.39 -23.67 6.63
N PRO A 5 -18.29 -25.01 6.59
CA PRO A 5 -18.50 -25.76 5.37
C PRO A 5 -19.97 -25.69 4.96
N PHE A 6 -20.23 -25.13 3.77
CA PHE A 6 -21.55 -25.20 3.16
C PHE A 6 -21.73 -26.59 2.54
N GLY A 7 -22.91 -27.16 2.73
CA GLY A 7 -23.26 -28.50 2.24
C GLY A 7 -23.10 -28.66 0.72
N PRO A 8 -23.24 -29.89 0.20
CA PRO A 8 -23.03 -30.15 -1.22
C PRO A 8 -23.94 -29.24 -2.07
N PRO A 9 -23.42 -28.65 -3.15
CA PRO A 9 -24.20 -27.79 -4.03
C PRO A 9 -25.45 -28.53 -4.50
N THR A 10 -26.61 -27.87 -4.43
CA THR A 10 -27.87 -28.40 -4.98
C THR A 10 -27.72 -28.69 -6.47
N GLN A 11 -28.45 -29.66 -7.00
CA GLN A 11 -28.37 -30.07 -8.42
C GLN A 11 -28.58 -28.89 -9.40
N TYR A 12 -29.33 -27.87 -8.99
CA TYR A 12 -29.52 -26.59 -9.70
C TYR A 12 -28.29 -25.66 -9.65
N GLY A 13 -27.46 -25.72 -8.62
CA GLY A 13 -26.26 -24.90 -8.44
C GLY A 13 -25.04 -25.41 -9.24
N LEU A 14 -25.11 -26.61 -9.81
CA LEU A 14 -23.98 -27.28 -10.46
C LEU A 14 -23.52 -26.58 -11.75
N HIS A 15 -24.43 -25.84 -12.40
CA HIS A 15 -24.16 -25.06 -13.60
C HIS A 15 -24.23 -23.54 -13.39
N LEU A 16 -24.39 -23.09 -12.13
CA LEU A 16 -24.50 -21.66 -11.81
C LEU A 16 -23.17 -20.97 -12.15
N LYS A 17 -23.21 -19.98 -13.04
CA LYS A 17 -22.05 -19.17 -13.39
C LYS A 17 -22.16 -17.80 -12.74
N VAL A 18 -21.03 -17.09 -12.64
CA VAL A 18 -20.99 -15.71 -12.13
C VAL A 18 -21.94 -14.79 -12.90
N LYS A 19 -22.09 -14.99 -14.22
CA LYS A 19 -23.04 -14.23 -15.06
C LYS A 19 -24.51 -14.36 -14.62
N ASP A 20 -24.88 -15.47 -13.98
CA ASP A 20 -26.25 -15.74 -13.54
C ASP A 20 -26.57 -15.01 -12.23
N LEU A 21 -25.54 -14.47 -11.56
CA LEU A 21 -25.65 -13.59 -10.38
C LEU A 21 -25.69 -12.10 -10.77
N LEU A 22 -25.71 -11.77 -12.07
CA LEU A 22 -25.80 -10.41 -12.59
C LEU A 22 -27.21 -10.10 -13.07
N LEU A 23 -27.60 -8.83 -13.01
CA LEU A 23 -28.81 -8.38 -13.69
C LEU A 23 -28.60 -8.48 -15.22
N PRO A 24 -29.63 -8.91 -15.99
CA PRO A 24 -29.48 -9.16 -17.44
C PRO A 24 -28.93 -7.94 -18.18
N ASN A 25 -27.89 -8.15 -19.02
CA ASN A 25 -27.21 -7.12 -19.82
C ASN A 25 -26.58 -5.97 -19.01
N THR A 26 -26.33 -6.16 -17.72
CA THR A 26 -25.65 -5.16 -16.89
C THR A 26 -24.44 -5.73 -16.16
N THR A 27 -23.62 -4.84 -15.63
CA THR A 27 -22.49 -5.17 -14.73
C THR A 27 -22.87 -5.02 -13.26
N VAL A 28 -24.18 -5.02 -12.97
CA VAL A 28 -24.74 -4.84 -11.63
C VAL A 28 -25.10 -6.20 -11.05
N TRP A 29 -24.66 -6.44 -9.82
CA TRP A 29 -24.97 -7.65 -9.06
C TRP A 29 -26.46 -7.74 -8.75
N ASN A 30 -27.06 -8.90 -8.99
CA ASN A 30 -28.43 -9.21 -8.60
C ASN A 30 -28.44 -9.66 -7.13
N LEU A 31 -28.85 -8.75 -6.24
CA LEU A 31 -28.91 -8.99 -4.79
C LEU A 31 -29.79 -10.20 -4.45
N ASP A 32 -30.93 -10.38 -5.12
CA ASP A 32 -31.85 -11.48 -4.83
C ASP A 32 -31.25 -12.83 -5.24
N ALA A 33 -30.55 -12.88 -6.36
CA ALA A 33 -29.85 -14.08 -6.81
C ALA A 33 -28.68 -14.45 -5.87
N ILE A 34 -27.91 -13.45 -5.43
CA ILE A 34 -26.80 -13.64 -4.48
C ILE A 34 -27.33 -14.15 -3.14
N ARG A 35 -28.38 -13.54 -2.60
CA ARG A 35 -29.00 -13.97 -1.34
C ARG A 35 -29.59 -15.36 -1.42
N LYS A 36 -30.15 -15.74 -2.56
CA LYS A 36 -30.72 -17.06 -2.79
C LYS A 36 -29.66 -18.17 -2.88
N HIS A 37 -28.50 -17.88 -3.47
CA HIS A 37 -27.51 -18.92 -3.80
C HIS A 37 -26.27 -18.91 -2.90
N VAL A 38 -25.80 -17.74 -2.47
CA VAL A 38 -24.56 -17.56 -1.70
C VAL A 38 -24.68 -16.40 -0.67
N PRO A 39 -25.61 -16.48 0.30
CA PRO A 39 -25.88 -15.39 1.23
C PRO A 39 -24.66 -15.02 2.10
N HIS A 40 -23.81 -15.98 2.46
CA HIS A 40 -22.62 -15.75 3.29
C HIS A 40 -21.53 -14.94 2.61
N HIS A 41 -21.56 -14.84 1.28
CA HIS A 41 -20.58 -14.11 0.48
C HIS A 41 -21.16 -12.81 -0.10
N GLU A 42 -22.35 -12.39 0.34
CA GLU A 42 -22.99 -11.16 -0.16
C GLU A 42 -22.04 -9.96 -0.05
N GLU A 43 -21.47 -9.71 1.13
CA GLU A 43 -20.56 -8.59 1.32
C GLU A 43 -19.26 -8.69 0.51
N ASP A 44 -18.76 -9.90 0.31
CA ASP A 44 -17.51 -10.12 -0.44
C ASP A 44 -17.74 -9.97 -1.95
N ILE A 45 -18.86 -10.48 -2.45
CA ILE A 45 -19.25 -10.39 -3.87
C ILE A 45 -19.55 -8.95 -4.24
N LEU A 46 -20.26 -8.19 -3.38
CA LEU A 46 -20.59 -6.80 -3.64
C LEU A 46 -19.36 -5.88 -3.72
N LYS A 47 -18.26 -6.26 -3.06
CA LYS A 47 -16.97 -5.55 -3.15
C LYS A 47 -16.25 -5.80 -4.49
N ILE A 48 -16.64 -6.84 -5.24
CA ILE A 48 -16.05 -7.14 -6.55
C ILE A 48 -16.63 -6.16 -7.57
N ILE A 49 -15.74 -5.36 -8.15
CA ILE A 49 -16.10 -4.45 -9.24
C ILE A 49 -15.85 -5.16 -10.56
N LEU A 50 -16.93 -5.30 -11.32
CA LEU A 50 -16.90 -5.87 -12.66
C LEU A 50 -16.52 -4.81 -13.69
N SER A 51 -15.75 -5.20 -14.69
CA SER A 51 -15.46 -4.38 -15.87
C SER A 51 -16.74 -4.08 -16.65
N SER A 52 -16.78 -2.94 -17.34
CA SER A 52 -17.94 -2.49 -18.12
C SER A 52 -18.30 -3.43 -19.26
N ARG A 53 -17.31 -4.17 -19.78
CA ARG A 53 -17.44 -5.08 -20.91
C ARG A 53 -17.27 -6.54 -20.50
N PRO A 54 -18.01 -7.47 -21.12
CA PRO A 54 -17.87 -8.90 -20.86
C PRO A 54 -16.50 -9.37 -21.36
N LYS A 55 -15.69 -9.92 -20.45
CA LYS A 55 -14.37 -10.47 -20.75
C LYS A 55 -14.36 -11.98 -20.50
N ALA A 56 -13.50 -12.69 -21.21
CA ALA A 56 -13.27 -14.11 -20.95
C ALA A 56 -12.65 -14.32 -19.56
N ASP A 57 -13.11 -15.36 -18.86
CA ASP A 57 -12.62 -15.71 -17.52
C ASP A 57 -11.11 -16.00 -17.55
N LYS A 58 -10.37 -15.45 -16.58
CA LYS A 58 -8.92 -15.67 -16.43
C LYS A 58 -8.58 -16.05 -15.00
N LEU A 59 -7.77 -17.11 -14.84
CA LEU A 59 -7.25 -17.52 -13.54
C LEU A 59 -6.24 -16.48 -13.02
N ARG A 60 -6.37 -16.11 -11.74
CA ARG A 60 -5.53 -15.10 -11.09
C ARG A 60 -5.11 -15.54 -9.68
N TRP A 61 -3.83 -15.39 -9.38
CA TRP A 61 -3.24 -15.62 -8.06
C TRP A 61 -3.33 -14.37 -7.18
N LEU A 62 -4.35 -14.30 -6.32
CA LEU A 62 -4.65 -13.15 -5.46
C LEU A 62 -3.52 -12.64 -4.55
N PRO A 63 -2.64 -13.50 -3.97
CA PRO A 63 -1.59 -13.03 -3.05
C PRO A 63 -0.54 -12.10 -3.67
N LEU A 64 -0.40 -12.08 -5.00
CA LEU A 64 0.53 -11.22 -5.73
C LEU A 64 -0.25 -10.25 -6.59
N LYS A 65 0.02 -8.94 -6.48
CA LYS A 65 -0.64 -7.89 -7.28
C LYS A 65 -0.55 -8.07 -8.81
N ALA A 66 0.41 -8.85 -9.29
CA ALA A 66 0.61 -9.19 -10.70
C ALA A 66 -0.18 -10.44 -11.15
N GLY A 67 -0.93 -11.08 -10.26
CA GLY A 67 -1.81 -12.21 -10.59
C GLY A 67 -1.14 -13.53 -10.98
N GLY A 68 0.19 -13.58 -11.12
CA GLY A 68 0.95 -14.79 -11.43
C GLY A 68 1.23 -15.66 -10.20
N TYR A 69 1.05 -16.97 -10.33
CA TYR A 69 1.49 -17.92 -9.29
C TYR A 69 3.02 -18.05 -9.33
N THR A 70 3.65 -18.03 -8.15
CA THR A 70 5.07 -18.39 -8.00
C THR A 70 5.21 -19.35 -6.83
N SER A 71 6.16 -20.28 -6.90
CA SER A 71 6.44 -21.19 -5.78
C SER A 71 6.73 -20.44 -4.47
N LYS A 72 7.32 -19.24 -4.57
CA LYS A 72 7.58 -18.34 -3.44
C LYS A 72 6.31 -17.78 -2.81
N SER A 73 5.32 -17.39 -3.60
CA SER A 73 4.02 -16.91 -3.08
C SER A 73 3.17 -18.04 -2.53
N GLY A 74 3.22 -19.23 -3.14
CA GLY A 74 2.60 -20.44 -2.58
C GLY A 74 3.19 -20.81 -1.22
N TYR A 75 4.52 -20.81 -1.09
CA TYR A 75 5.20 -21.12 0.17
C TYR A 75 4.92 -20.09 1.28
N LEU A 76 4.82 -18.80 0.92
CA LEU A 76 4.44 -17.75 1.88
C LEU A 76 3.03 -17.97 2.43
N LEU A 77 2.07 -18.31 1.56
CA LEU A 77 0.69 -18.61 1.97
C LEU A 77 0.65 -19.82 2.92
N GLY A 78 1.41 -20.87 2.59
CA GLY A 78 1.54 -22.08 3.42
C GLY A 78 2.17 -21.82 4.80
N GLN A 79 3.09 -20.85 4.92
CA GLN A 79 3.61 -20.43 6.22
C GLN A 79 2.58 -19.64 7.04
N THR A 80 1.77 -18.79 6.40
CA THR A 80 0.74 -18.02 7.10
C THR A 80 -0.40 -18.89 7.63
N SER A 81 -0.80 -19.96 6.92
CA SER A 81 -1.85 -20.87 7.38
C SER A 81 -1.41 -21.76 8.56
N ASN A 82 -0.11 -22.10 8.67
CA ASN A 82 0.43 -22.77 9.86
C ASN A 82 0.64 -21.84 11.08
N SER A 83 0.37 -20.54 10.94
CA SER A 83 0.67 -19.52 11.97
C SER A 83 -0.59 -18.90 12.59
N LEU A 84 -1.71 -19.62 12.64
CA LEU A 84 -2.97 -19.15 13.23
C LEU A 84 -2.94 -18.93 14.77
N THR A 85 -1.78 -18.95 15.42
CA THR A 85 -1.64 -18.65 16.87
C THR A 85 -0.47 -17.73 17.25
N LYS A 86 0.06 -16.91 16.33
CA LYS A 86 0.92 -15.79 16.74
C LYS A 86 0.63 -14.55 15.91
N VAL A 87 -0.17 -13.66 16.48
CA VAL A 87 -0.17 -12.24 16.09
C VAL A 87 1.22 -11.70 16.40
N ASP A 88 2.13 -11.76 15.42
CA ASP A 88 3.39 -11.02 15.48
C ASP A 88 3.05 -9.53 15.47
N CYS A 89 2.87 -8.95 16.66
CA CYS A 89 2.61 -7.53 16.91
C CYS A 89 3.80 -6.62 16.49
N PHE A 90 4.89 -7.20 16.00
CA PHE A 90 6.09 -6.46 15.63
C PHE A 90 5.99 -5.85 14.22
N LYS A 91 5.70 -4.54 14.15
CA LYS A 91 5.67 -3.76 12.90
C LYS A 91 7.09 -3.56 12.33
N TRP A 92 7.52 -4.48 11.47
CA TRP A 92 8.84 -4.50 10.82
C TRP A 92 9.18 -3.24 10.02
N SER A 93 8.19 -2.68 9.32
CA SER A 93 8.37 -1.47 8.53
C SER A 93 8.85 -0.30 9.40
N THR A 94 8.23 -0.10 10.55
CA THR A 94 8.56 0.97 11.48
C THR A 94 9.86 0.70 12.23
N ASN A 95 10.02 -0.52 12.77
CA ASN A 95 11.09 -0.80 13.74
C ASN A 95 12.43 -1.23 13.12
N VAL A 96 12.47 -1.57 11.83
CA VAL A 96 13.70 -2.01 11.15
C VAL A 96 13.96 -1.18 9.89
N TRP A 97 12.99 -1.05 9.00
CA TRP A 97 13.23 -0.50 7.66
C TRP A 97 13.16 1.03 7.60
N ARG A 98 12.30 1.65 8.41
CA ARG A 98 12.17 3.12 8.52
C ARG A 98 13.19 3.75 9.48
N VAL A 99 14.00 2.95 10.17
CA VAL A 99 15.04 3.44 11.07
C VAL A 99 16.06 4.28 10.29
N CYS A 100 16.34 5.49 10.77
CA CYS A 100 17.31 6.42 10.19
C CYS A 100 18.74 5.94 10.49
N THR A 101 19.19 4.92 9.77
CA THR A 101 20.53 4.32 9.92
C THR A 101 21.02 3.78 8.58
N SER A 102 22.27 3.33 8.51
CA SER A 102 22.85 2.80 7.27
C SER A 102 22.12 1.52 6.79
N PRO A 103 22.05 1.26 5.46
CA PRO A 103 21.42 0.04 4.93
C PRO A 103 22.01 -1.25 5.52
N LYS A 104 23.32 -1.27 5.77
CA LYS A 104 24.03 -2.38 6.43
C LYS A 104 23.47 -2.65 7.82
N LEU A 105 23.20 -1.60 8.61
CA LEU A 105 22.66 -1.73 9.95
C LEU A 105 21.19 -2.17 9.94
N ARG A 106 20.39 -1.76 8.95
CA ARG A 106 19.01 -2.27 8.77
C ARG A 106 19.00 -3.78 8.52
N MET A 107 19.88 -4.25 7.64
CA MET A 107 20.06 -5.68 7.38
C MET A 107 20.53 -6.44 8.62
N PHE A 108 21.42 -5.86 9.41
CA PHE A 108 21.84 -6.43 10.68
C PHE A 108 20.68 -6.55 11.68
N LEU A 109 19.90 -5.47 11.89
CA LEU A 109 18.73 -5.49 12.77
C LEU A 109 17.70 -6.55 12.36
N TRP A 110 17.48 -6.70 11.06
CA TRP A 110 16.62 -7.75 10.51
C TRP A 110 17.18 -9.16 10.81
N LYS A 111 18.48 -9.38 10.60
CA LYS A 111 19.12 -10.67 10.91
C LYS A 111 19.07 -10.98 12.42
N ALA A 112 19.26 -9.97 13.27
CA ALA A 112 19.22 -10.11 14.71
C ALA A 112 17.83 -10.53 15.22
N THR A 113 16.78 -9.89 14.71
CA THR A 113 15.37 -10.18 15.08
C THR A 113 14.83 -11.49 14.52
N ARG A 114 15.47 -12.04 13.48
CA ARG A 114 15.17 -13.36 12.92
C ARG A 114 15.98 -14.50 13.56
N ASN A 115 16.77 -14.22 14.61
CA ASN A 115 17.76 -15.18 15.16
C ASN A 115 18.68 -15.76 14.07
N ALA A 116 18.88 -15.03 12.97
CA ALA A 116 19.71 -15.45 11.84
C ALA A 116 21.20 -15.10 12.06
N LEU A 117 21.49 -14.34 13.12
CA LEU A 117 22.85 -14.19 13.62
C LEU A 117 23.20 -15.41 14.46
N PRO A 118 24.44 -15.93 14.38
CA PRO A 118 24.93 -16.99 15.25
C PRO A 118 25.10 -16.45 16.67
N LEU A 119 23.99 -16.23 17.36
CA LEU A 119 23.92 -15.89 18.77
C LEU A 119 23.87 -17.18 19.58
N GLY A 120 24.37 -17.15 20.82
CA GLY A 120 24.74 -18.34 21.60
C GLY A 120 23.79 -19.55 21.54
N LYS A 121 22.46 -19.37 21.49
CA LYS A 121 21.50 -20.48 21.33
C LYS A 121 21.62 -21.21 19.97
N ALA A 122 21.84 -20.48 18.87
CA ALA A 122 22.03 -21.04 17.53
C ALA A 122 23.42 -21.68 17.35
N LEU A 123 24.42 -21.20 18.10
CA LEU A 123 25.76 -21.79 18.17
C LEU A 123 25.81 -23.02 19.09
N ALA A 124 25.05 -23.02 20.18
CA ALA A 124 24.90 -24.17 21.08
C ALA A 124 24.21 -25.35 20.36
N ILE A 125 23.21 -25.08 19.51
CA ILE A 125 22.62 -26.09 18.60
C ILE A 125 23.66 -26.68 17.64
N ARG A 126 24.76 -25.95 17.38
CA ARG A 126 25.87 -26.38 16.52
C ARG A 126 27.10 -26.85 17.32
N GLY A 127 26.96 -27.10 18.63
CA GLY A 127 28.01 -27.68 19.47
C GLY A 127 29.08 -26.70 19.99
N VAL A 128 28.89 -25.39 19.84
CA VAL A 128 29.85 -24.38 20.34
C VAL A 128 29.37 -23.83 21.69
N VAL A 129 30.20 -23.97 22.73
CA VAL A 129 29.91 -23.53 24.11
C VAL A 129 29.71 -22.01 24.14
N ALA A 130 28.49 -21.55 24.42
CA ALA A 130 28.15 -20.13 24.47
C ALA A 130 27.89 -19.67 25.91
N VAL A 131 28.77 -18.84 26.47
CA VAL A 131 28.80 -18.47 27.90
C VAL A 131 27.96 -17.23 28.27
N ALA A 132 27.23 -16.60 27.34
CA ALA A 132 26.45 -15.39 27.67
C ALA A 132 25.02 -15.46 27.17
N VAL A 133 24.10 -15.84 28.08
CA VAL A 133 22.65 -15.66 27.95
C VAL A 133 22.28 -14.38 28.69
N PHE A 134 21.85 -13.36 27.95
CA PHE A 134 21.24 -12.16 28.54
C PHE A 134 19.86 -12.54 29.11
N ASN A 135 19.75 -12.67 30.43
CA ASN A 135 18.55 -13.18 31.13
C ASN A 135 17.45 -12.13 31.40
N ARG A 136 17.51 -10.92 30.81
CA ARG A 136 16.55 -9.83 31.12
C ARG A 136 15.95 -9.11 29.90
N VAL A 137 15.77 -9.80 28.78
CA VAL A 137 14.98 -9.24 27.67
C VAL A 137 14.03 -10.33 27.14
N GLU A 138 12.74 -10.19 27.42
CA GLU A 138 11.71 -11.18 27.03
C GLU A 138 11.59 -11.38 25.50
N SER A 139 12.10 -10.46 24.68
CA SER A 139 12.45 -10.71 23.27
C SER A 139 13.20 -9.50 22.70
N LEU A 140 14.18 -9.71 21.79
CA LEU A 140 14.89 -8.62 21.12
C LEU A 140 13.91 -7.68 20.38
N GLN A 141 12.79 -8.23 19.91
CA GLN A 141 11.68 -7.51 19.30
C GLN A 141 11.07 -6.47 20.25
N ASN A 142 10.77 -6.85 21.50
CA ASN A 142 10.23 -5.92 22.51
C ASN A 142 11.24 -4.82 22.86
N TRP A 143 12.53 -5.18 22.95
CA TRP A 143 13.58 -4.19 23.22
C TRP A 143 13.71 -3.17 22.10
N LEU A 144 13.62 -3.58 20.82
CA LEU A 144 13.67 -2.65 19.69
C LEU A 144 12.50 -1.66 19.68
N VAL A 145 11.32 -2.08 20.17
CA VAL A 145 10.16 -1.19 20.34
C VAL A 145 10.40 -0.14 21.42
N LEU A 146 11.13 -0.49 22.49
CA LEU A 146 11.50 0.46 23.55
C LEU A 146 12.65 1.36 23.10
N ALA A 147 13.67 0.79 22.46
CA ALA A 147 14.86 1.51 21.99
C ALA A 147 14.53 2.53 20.89
N SER A 148 13.52 2.27 20.06
CA SER A 148 13.05 3.23 19.05
C SER A 148 12.41 4.49 19.66
N LYS A 149 12.00 4.42 20.94
CA LYS A 149 11.47 5.56 21.70
C LYS A 149 12.55 6.30 22.51
N MET A 150 13.77 5.76 22.60
CA MET A 150 14.86 6.40 23.31
C MET A 150 15.45 7.53 22.48
N VAL A 151 15.50 8.73 23.06
CA VAL A 151 16.10 9.92 22.45
C VAL A 151 17.54 10.05 22.96
N ALA A 152 18.49 10.26 22.04
CA ALA A 152 19.87 10.56 22.42
C ALA A 152 19.93 12.00 22.96
N LEU A 153 20.33 12.17 24.22
CA LEU A 153 20.36 13.48 24.86
C LEU A 153 21.45 14.40 24.25
N PRO A 154 21.30 15.73 24.40
CA PRO A 154 22.07 16.73 23.68
C PRO A 154 23.61 16.72 23.78
N PRO A 155 24.32 16.14 24.77
CA PRO A 155 25.79 16.10 24.67
C PRO A 155 26.29 15.20 23.51
N VAL A 156 25.44 14.35 22.93
CA VAL A 156 25.82 13.40 21.87
C VAL A 156 25.73 14.02 20.46
N GLY A 157 25.01 15.13 20.26
CA GLY A 157 24.95 15.83 18.95
C GLY A 157 24.29 15.03 17.81
N LEU A 158 23.57 13.96 18.14
CA LEU A 158 22.82 13.12 17.20
C LEU A 158 21.34 13.51 17.29
N GLY A 159 20.88 14.49 16.51
CA GLY A 159 19.53 15.05 16.61
C GLY A 159 18.40 14.01 16.54
N PHE A 160 17.99 13.61 15.32
CA PHE A 160 16.92 12.62 15.10
C PHE A 160 17.46 11.21 14.75
N THR A 161 18.79 11.03 14.78
CA THR A 161 19.42 9.75 14.42
C THR A 161 19.43 8.83 15.64
N PRO A 162 18.74 7.67 15.60
CA PRO A 162 18.75 6.74 16.72
C PRO A 162 20.15 6.13 16.91
N LEU A 163 20.66 6.15 18.15
CA LEU A 163 21.99 5.62 18.51
C LEU A 163 21.98 4.10 18.72
N TYR A 164 20.85 3.53 19.17
CA TYR A 164 20.73 2.10 19.50
C TYR A 164 21.16 1.12 18.39
N PRO A 165 20.93 1.36 17.07
CA PRO A 165 21.39 0.45 16.03
C PRO A 165 22.91 0.34 15.96
N TRP A 166 23.61 1.45 16.22
CA TRP A 166 25.06 1.53 16.19
C TRP A 166 25.66 0.83 17.40
N VAL A 167 25.08 1.05 18.58
CA VAL A 167 25.48 0.37 19.82
C VAL A 167 25.32 -1.14 19.68
N LEU A 168 24.17 -1.63 19.21
CA LEU A 168 23.95 -3.07 18.98
C LEU A 168 24.96 -3.68 18.00
N TRP A 169 25.26 -2.97 16.90
CA TRP A 169 26.24 -3.42 15.92
C TRP A 169 27.64 -3.54 16.51
N PHE A 170 28.07 -2.56 17.30
CA PHE A 170 29.40 -2.55 17.90
C PHE A 170 29.52 -3.54 19.07
N ILE A 171 28.47 -3.74 19.87
CA ILE A 171 28.39 -4.81 20.87
C ILE A 171 28.52 -6.18 20.18
N TRP A 172 27.81 -6.40 19.07
CA TRP A 172 27.91 -7.64 18.32
C TRP A 172 29.31 -7.88 17.77
N LYS A 173 29.98 -6.84 17.24
CA LYS A 173 31.37 -6.94 16.78
C LYS A 173 32.35 -7.24 17.92
N ALA A 174 32.25 -6.52 19.04
CA ALA A 174 33.10 -6.73 20.21
C ALA A 174 32.95 -8.15 20.75
N ARG A 175 31.71 -8.64 20.85
CA ARG A 175 31.42 -10.01 21.25
C ARG A 175 32.01 -11.05 20.29
N ASN A 176 31.89 -10.85 18.98
CA ASN A 176 32.49 -11.78 18.02
C ASN A 176 34.02 -11.77 18.09
N LEU A 177 34.63 -10.60 18.24
CA LEU A 177 36.08 -10.47 18.38
C LEU A 177 36.58 -11.21 19.63
N PHE A 178 35.85 -11.10 20.74
CA PHE A 178 36.15 -11.86 21.95
C PHE A 178 35.98 -13.37 21.73
N ILE A 179 34.87 -13.81 21.14
CA ILE A 179 34.59 -15.25 20.96
C ILE A 179 35.56 -15.93 19.98
N PHE A 180 35.96 -15.25 18.91
CA PHE A 180 36.75 -15.86 17.83
C PHE A 180 38.24 -15.50 17.88
N GLU A 181 38.62 -14.40 18.50
CA GLU A 181 40.02 -13.93 18.55
C GLU A 181 40.54 -13.68 19.98
N ASP A 182 39.74 -13.96 21.02
CA ASP A 182 40.07 -13.74 22.45
C ASP A 182 40.54 -12.32 22.80
N LYS A 183 40.10 -11.33 22.01
CA LYS A 183 40.42 -9.92 22.23
C LYS A 183 39.25 -9.24 22.93
N SER A 184 39.48 -8.76 24.15
CA SER A 184 38.54 -7.90 24.87
C SER A 184 38.61 -6.46 24.34
N VAL A 185 37.46 -5.88 24.02
CA VAL A 185 37.34 -4.45 23.68
C VAL A 185 36.68 -3.75 24.85
N SER A 186 37.24 -2.62 25.29
CA SER A 186 36.63 -1.81 26.34
C SER A 186 35.21 -1.37 25.97
N GLU A 187 34.33 -1.33 26.97
CA GLU A 187 32.94 -0.90 26.82
C GLU A 187 32.87 0.57 26.38
N GLU A 188 33.74 1.41 26.95
CA GLU A 188 33.88 2.82 26.61
C GLU A 188 34.32 3.01 25.15
N ASP A 189 35.31 2.24 24.70
CA ASP A 189 35.77 2.26 23.30
C ASP A 189 34.68 1.83 22.33
N THR A 190 33.87 0.85 22.72
CA THR A 190 32.76 0.33 21.92
C THR A 190 31.68 1.41 21.75
N LEU A 191 31.34 2.11 22.84
CA LEU A 191 30.37 3.20 22.83
C LEU A 191 30.89 4.42 22.03
N LEU A 192 32.14 4.82 22.24
CA LEU A 192 32.77 5.94 21.52
C LEU A 192 32.82 5.67 20.01
N LYS A 193 33.19 4.45 19.60
CA LYS A 193 33.18 4.04 18.19
C LYS A 193 31.77 4.10 17.60
N ALA A 194 30.75 3.66 18.34
CA ALA A 194 29.36 3.74 17.90
C ALA A 194 28.89 5.19 17.70
N ILE A 195 29.22 6.09 18.63
CA ILE A 195 28.87 7.52 18.53
C ILE A 195 29.61 8.17 17.35
N LYS A 196 30.90 7.90 17.18
CA LYS A 196 31.72 8.45 16.10
C LYS A 196 31.18 8.08 14.72
N GLU A 197 30.79 6.82 14.54
CA GLU A 197 30.22 6.31 13.28
C GLU A 197 28.79 6.79 13.03
N ALA A 198 27.99 6.94 14.09
CA ALA A 198 26.67 7.56 13.96
C ALA A 198 26.78 9.01 13.48
N ARG A 199 27.76 9.77 14.01
CA ARG A 199 28.04 11.16 13.60
C ARG A 199 28.57 11.26 12.18
N SER A 200 29.53 10.41 11.81
CA SER A 200 30.08 10.39 10.44
C SER A 200 28.98 10.10 9.41
N TRP A 201 28.09 9.15 9.71
CA TRP A 201 26.94 8.83 8.87
C TRP A 201 25.93 9.97 8.78
N GLN A 202 25.63 10.64 9.89
CA GLN A 202 24.75 11.82 9.90
C GLN A 202 25.33 12.96 9.06
N ALA A 203 26.63 13.26 9.21
CA ALA A 203 27.32 14.28 8.43
C ALA A 203 27.31 13.94 6.93
N ALA A 204 27.60 12.68 6.57
CA ALA A 204 27.54 12.22 5.19
C ALA A 204 26.13 12.34 4.58
N LYS A 205 25.09 12.08 5.37
CA LYS A 205 23.69 12.23 4.94
C LYS A 205 23.32 13.70 4.73
N LEU A 206 23.78 14.61 5.58
CA LEU A 206 23.58 16.06 5.40
C LEU A 206 24.26 16.57 4.11
N LEU A 207 25.46 16.07 3.81
CA LEU A 207 26.16 16.39 2.55
C LEU A 207 25.45 15.81 1.32
N GLN A 208 24.79 14.66 1.43
CA GLN A 208 23.96 14.10 0.36
C GLN A 208 22.66 14.90 0.14
N THR A 209 22.03 15.40 1.20
CA THR A 209 20.82 16.25 1.08
C THR A 209 21.13 17.63 0.49
N GLN A 210 22.38 18.10 0.58
CA GLN A 210 22.84 19.34 -0.05
C GLN A 210 23.25 19.21 -1.52
N LYS A 211 23.35 17.98 -2.07
CA LYS A 211 23.19 17.82 -3.51
C LYS A 211 21.73 18.16 -3.80
N LYS A 212 21.49 19.40 -4.26
CA LYS A 212 20.21 19.85 -4.80
C LYS A 212 19.56 18.67 -5.52
N PRO A 213 18.26 18.41 -5.35
CA PRO A 213 17.59 17.65 -6.38
C PRO A 213 17.88 18.43 -7.65
N SER A 214 18.61 17.83 -8.59
CA SER A 214 18.44 18.23 -9.97
C SER A 214 16.95 18.07 -10.15
N GLN A 215 16.24 19.19 -10.20
CA GLN A 215 14.97 19.24 -10.89
C GLN A 215 15.31 18.74 -12.28
N LYS A 216 15.23 17.41 -12.46
CA LYS A 216 14.40 16.90 -13.54
C LYS A 216 13.03 17.45 -13.17
N THR A 217 12.81 18.70 -13.56
CA THR A 217 11.53 19.15 -14.06
C THR A 217 11.16 17.99 -14.99
N LYS A 218 10.37 17.04 -14.48
CA LYS A 218 9.48 16.31 -15.37
C LYS A 218 8.83 17.44 -16.12
N ASP A 219 9.12 17.50 -17.41
CA ASP A 219 8.60 18.49 -18.32
C ASP A 219 7.21 18.83 -17.83
N ARG A 220 7.04 20.10 -17.46
CA ARG A 220 5.72 20.70 -17.44
C ARG A 220 5.36 20.69 -18.93
N VAL A 221 4.95 19.53 -19.42
CA VAL A 221 4.41 19.36 -20.76
C VAL A 221 3.29 20.37 -20.74
N GLU A 222 3.51 21.44 -21.49
CA GLU A 222 2.53 22.46 -21.75
C GLU A 222 1.24 21.70 -22.00
N ALA A 223 0.30 21.82 -21.06
CA ALA A 223 -1.06 21.39 -21.29
C ALA A 223 -1.40 22.05 -22.62
N HIS A 224 -1.57 21.22 -23.66
CA HIS A 224 -1.88 21.70 -25.01
C HIS A 224 -2.89 22.83 -24.85
N SER A 225 -2.65 24.00 -25.44
CA SER A 225 -3.41 25.25 -25.20
C SER A 225 -4.94 25.15 -25.36
N GLU A 226 -5.47 23.98 -25.75
CA GLU A 226 -6.87 23.65 -25.96
C GLU A 226 -7.38 22.47 -25.11
N ALA A 227 -6.55 21.82 -24.28
CA ALA A 227 -6.95 20.66 -23.50
C ALA A 227 -7.75 21.06 -22.24
N ILE A 228 -8.86 20.37 -21.99
CA ILE A 228 -9.67 20.57 -20.78
C ILE A 228 -8.98 19.89 -19.60
N SER A 229 -8.82 20.65 -18.52
CA SER A 229 -8.24 20.15 -17.27
C SER A 229 -9.33 19.50 -16.43
N CYS A 230 -9.15 18.23 -16.09
CA CYS A 230 -10.05 17.45 -15.26
C CYS A 230 -9.40 17.16 -13.91
N PHE A 231 -10.07 17.53 -12.83
CA PHE A 231 -9.66 17.19 -11.48
C PHE A 231 -10.67 16.19 -10.92
N SER A 232 -10.19 15.05 -10.42
CA SER A 232 -11.03 14.01 -9.83
C SER A 232 -10.54 13.66 -8.43
N ASP A 233 -11.47 13.33 -7.55
CA ASP A 233 -11.18 12.87 -6.18
C ASP A 233 -12.27 11.93 -5.66
N ALA A 234 -11.91 11.12 -4.66
CA ALA A 234 -12.83 10.21 -3.99
C ALA A 234 -12.82 10.36 -2.46
N SER A 235 -14.02 10.56 -1.89
CA SER A 235 -14.24 10.50 -0.45
C SER A 235 -14.66 9.08 -0.08
N TRP A 236 -13.84 8.39 0.69
CA TRP A 236 -14.13 7.01 1.13
C TRP A 236 -14.35 6.94 2.64
N LEU A 237 -15.52 6.43 3.06
CA LEU A 237 -15.85 6.24 4.47
C LEU A 237 -15.68 4.76 4.86
N ALA A 238 -14.57 4.45 5.52
CA ALA A 238 -14.19 3.09 5.90
C ALA A 238 -15.28 2.31 6.67
N LYS A 239 -16.04 3.00 7.53
CA LYS A 239 -17.05 2.39 8.40
C LYS A 239 -18.30 1.93 7.65
N SER A 240 -18.73 2.68 6.64
CA SER A 240 -19.95 2.39 5.87
C SER A 240 -19.66 1.75 4.51
N GLN A 241 -18.39 1.65 4.10
CA GLN A 241 -17.97 1.18 2.78
C GLN A 241 -18.60 1.97 1.62
N VAL A 242 -19.04 3.20 1.90
CA VAL A 242 -19.60 4.13 0.93
C VAL A 242 -18.47 4.99 0.39
N CYS A 243 -18.45 5.18 -0.93
CA CYS A 243 -17.64 6.21 -1.56
C CYS A 243 -18.50 7.29 -2.22
N GLY A 244 -18.05 8.53 -2.10
CA GLY A 244 -18.45 9.63 -2.95
C GLY A 244 -17.34 9.92 -3.95
N LEU A 245 -17.73 10.22 -5.18
CA LEU A 245 -16.87 10.50 -6.31
C LEU A 245 -17.14 11.94 -6.73
N GLY A 246 -16.10 12.75 -6.87
CA GLY A 246 -16.20 14.15 -7.29
C GLY A 246 -15.28 14.42 -8.47
N TRP A 247 -15.76 15.21 -9.44
CA TRP A 247 -14.91 15.68 -10.52
C TRP A 247 -15.32 17.06 -11.04
N ILE A 248 -14.35 17.78 -11.57
CA ILE A 248 -14.52 19.12 -12.11
C ILE A 248 -13.69 19.31 -13.39
N PHE A 249 -14.30 19.93 -14.40
CA PHE A 249 -13.66 20.27 -15.66
C PHE A 249 -13.43 21.77 -15.75
N ARG A 250 -12.23 22.15 -16.17
CA ARG A 250 -11.82 23.54 -16.36
C ARG A 250 -11.33 23.76 -17.78
N ASN A 251 -11.68 24.91 -18.34
CA ASN A 251 -11.15 25.36 -19.62
C ASN A 251 -9.66 25.76 -19.49
N PRO A 252 -8.96 26.01 -20.61
CA PRO A 252 -7.58 26.50 -20.59
C PRO A 252 -7.40 27.83 -19.84
N GLN A 253 -8.46 28.63 -19.68
CA GLN A 253 -8.50 29.85 -18.87
C GLN A 253 -8.77 29.59 -17.39
N ASN A 254 -8.76 28.32 -16.95
CA ASN A 254 -8.99 27.85 -15.59
C ASN A 254 -10.38 28.18 -15.00
N VAL A 255 -11.37 28.44 -15.87
CA VAL A 255 -12.78 28.60 -15.54
C VAL A 255 -13.46 27.23 -15.52
N VAL A 256 -14.28 27.00 -14.50
CA VAL A 256 -15.07 25.78 -14.35
C VAL A 256 -16.13 25.70 -15.44
N ILE A 257 -16.03 24.69 -16.30
CA ILE A 257 -17.01 24.41 -17.36
C ILE A 257 -18.15 23.55 -16.81
N HIS A 258 -17.79 22.54 -16.01
CA HIS A 258 -18.74 21.53 -15.54
C HIS A 258 -18.20 20.88 -14.26
N GLN A 259 -19.10 20.51 -13.37
CA GLN A 259 -18.80 19.75 -12.16
C GLN A 259 -19.79 18.60 -12.03
N GLY A 260 -19.32 17.46 -11.53
CA GLY A 260 -20.13 16.28 -11.34
C GLY A 260 -19.80 15.60 -10.02
N SER A 261 -20.79 14.89 -9.50
CA SER A 261 -20.60 14.06 -8.33
C SER A 261 -21.46 12.81 -8.44
N SER A 262 -20.99 11.72 -7.86
CA SER A 262 -21.69 10.44 -7.84
C SER A 262 -21.37 9.69 -6.55
N SER A 263 -22.21 8.76 -6.15
CA SER A 263 -21.95 7.94 -4.96
C SER A 263 -22.14 6.46 -5.28
N ARG A 264 -21.37 5.62 -4.59
CA ARG A 264 -21.44 4.17 -4.75
C ARG A 264 -21.24 3.46 -3.40
N PRO A 265 -22.13 2.54 -3.03
CA PRO A 265 -21.93 1.71 -1.85
C PRO A 265 -21.00 0.52 -2.14
N PHE A 266 -20.47 -0.10 -1.09
CA PHE A 266 -19.69 -1.35 -1.08
C PHE A 266 -18.33 -1.30 -1.82
N VAL A 267 -17.54 -0.23 -1.63
CA VAL A 267 -16.19 -0.12 -2.21
C VAL A 267 -15.12 -0.41 -1.15
N ALA A 268 -14.31 -1.46 -1.34
CA ALA A 268 -13.43 -1.98 -0.28
C ALA A 268 -12.09 -1.24 -0.10
N PRO A 269 -11.34 -0.85 -1.16
CA PRO A 269 -10.12 -0.05 -1.02
C PRO A 269 -10.32 1.42 -1.41
N ALA A 270 -9.72 2.35 -0.66
CA ALA A 270 -9.69 3.77 -1.03
C ALA A 270 -9.13 4.00 -2.44
N LEU A 271 -8.08 3.26 -2.83
CA LEU A 271 -7.47 3.34 -4.17
C LEU A 271 -8.46 2.98 -5.30
N VAL A 272 -9.44 2.11 -5.03
CA VAL A 272 -10.50 1.77 -5.97
C VAL A 272 -11.52 2.90 -6.08
N ALA A 273 -11.82 3.58 -4.98
CA ALA A 273 -12.67 4.76 -5.02
C ALA A 273 -12.06 5.85 -5.90
N GLU A 274 -10.74 6.09 -5.79
CA GLU A 274 -10.01 7.03 -6.66
C GLU A 274 -10.11 6.65 -8.14
N ALA A 275 -9.88 5.37 -8.46
CA ALA A 275 -9.96 4.89 -9.83
C ALA A 275 -11.40 5.02 -10.40
N LEU A 276 -12.41 4.75 -9.57
CA LEU A 276 -13.81 4.95 -9.95
C LEU A 276 -14.16 6.42 -10.18
N ALA A 277 -13.63 7.34 -9.36
CA ALA A 277 -13.83 8.78 -9.53
C ALA A 277 -13.26 9.24 -10.87
N LEU A 278 -12.04 8.81 -11.19
CA LEU A 278 -11.41 9.10 -12.47
C LEU A 278 -12.19 8.51 -13.65
N LYS A 279 -12.65 7.25 -13.55
CA LYS A 279 -13.50 6.62 -14.58
C LYS A 279 -14.80 7.38 -14.81
N ALA A 280 -15.47 7.81 -13.73
CA ALA A 280 -16.69 8.61 -13.81
C ALA A 280 -16.42 9.96 -14.48
N ALA A 281 -15.32 10.63 -14.12
CA ALA A 281 -14.90 11.87 -14.74
C ALA A 281 -14.66 11.72 -16.25
N ILE A 282 -13.90 10.70 -16.67
CA ILE A 282 -13.63 10.46 -18.09
C ILE A 282 -14.92 10.14 -18.86
N THR A 283 -15.81 9.34 -18.28
CA THR A 283 -17.11 9.02 -18.89
C THR A 283 -17.97 10.27 -19.07
N SER A 284 -17.99 11.16 -18.08
CA SER A 284 -18.68 12.46 -18.20
C SER A 284 -18.03 13.38 -19.22
N ALA A 285 -16.70 13.40 -19.33
CA ALA A 285 -16.01 14.19 -20.35
C ALA A 285 -16.35 13.73 -21.78
N LEU A 286 -16.43 12.41 -22.00
CA LEU A 286 -16.88 11.84 -23.27
C LEU A 286 -18.33 12.21 -23.60
N ALA A 287 -19.22 12.21 -22.60
CA ALA A 287 -20.62 12.62 -22.78
C ALA A 287 -20.74 14.11 -23.15
N LEU A 288 -19.80 14.95 -22.72
CA LEU A 288 -19.71 16.37 -23.07
C LEU A 288 -19.00 16.62 -24.42
N GLY A 289 -18.53 15.58 -25.11
CA GLY A 289 -17.84 15.71 -26.39
C GLY A 289 -16.42 16.28 -26.29
N VAL A 290 -15.74 16.09 -25.16
CA VAL A 290 -14.36 16.57 -24.96
C VAL A 290 -13.38 15.73 -25.79
N SER A 291 -12.64 16.37 -26.69
CA SER A 291 -11.67 15.68 -27.57
C SER A 291 -10.25 15.60 -27.01
N ARG A 292 -9.83 16.54 -26.15
CA ARG A 292 -8.48 16.61 -25.55
C ARG A 292 -8.59 16.89 -24.05
N MET A 293 -7.94 16.07 -23.22
CA MET A 293 -8.12 16.10 -21.77
C MET A 293 -6.80 15.91 -21.00
N ALA A 294 -6.63 16.65 -19.92
CA ALA A 294 -5.55 16.46 -18.94
C ALA A 294 -6.18 16.11 -17.58
N CYS A 295 -5.96 14.90 -17.11
CA CYS A 295 -6.51 14.40 -15.84
C CYS A 295 -5.53 14.63 -14.69
N TYR A 296 -6.01 15.18 -13.59
CA TYR A 296 -5.28 15.48 -12.38
C TYR A 296 -5.89 14.72 -11.20
N SER A 297 -5.07 13.98 -10.47
CA SER A 297 -5.45 13.26 -9.25
C SER A 297 -4.39 13.46 -8.16
N ASP A 298 -4.80 13.45 -6.89
CA ASP A 298 -3.91 13.52 -5.74
C ASP A 298 -3.33 12.14 -5.34
N CYS A 299 -3.81 11.06 -5.98
CA CYS A 299 -3.37 9.71 -5.72
C CYS A 299 -2.16 9.34 -6.58
N GLN A 300 -0.96 9.50 -6.03
CA GLN A 300 0.29 9.15 -6.74
C GLN A 300 0.31 7.69 -7.19
N ASP A 301 -0.21 6.77 -6.37
CA ASP A 301 -0.25 5.34 -6.69
C ASP A 301 -1.11 5.07 -7.94
N LEU A 302 -2.27 5.72 -8.07
CA LEU A 302 -3.14 5.57 -9.23
C LEU A 302 -2.48 6.11 -10.51
N VAL A 303 -1.91 7.32 -10.44
CA VAL A 303 -1.22 7.94 -11.59
C VAL A 303 -0.04 7.09 -12.04
N CYS A 304 0.76 6.56 -11.10
CA CYS A 304 1.86 5.66 -11.43
C CYS A 304 1.39 4.35 -12.06
N LEU A 305 0.24 3.79 -11.64
CA LEU A 305 -0.32 2.58 -12.25
C LEU A 305 -0.81 2.81 -13.69
N LEU A 306 -1.33 4.01 -13.98
CA LEU A 306 -1.77 4.40 -15.31
C LEU A 306 -0.58 4.66 -16.25
N ASP A 307 0.44 5.39 -15.79
CA ASP A 307 1.62 5.72 -16.58
C ASP A 307 2.53 4.51 -16.87
N ALA A 308 2.72 3.63 -15.89
CA ALA A 308 3.69 2.52 -15.98
C ALA A 308 3.10 1.21 -16.51
N ASP A 309 1.85 1.23 -17.02
CA ASP A 309 1.06 0.03 -17.34
C ASP A 309 1.09 -1.02 -16.20
N GLY A 310 0.95 -0.53 -14.97
CA GLY A 310 1.04 -1.35 -13.77
C GLY A 310 -0.18 -2.27 -13.62
N GLN A 311 0.03 -3.43 -13.01
CA GLN A 311 -1.03 -4.38 -12.64
C GLN A 311 -1.33 -4.32 -11.14
N ALA A 312 -2.61 -4.23 -10.81
CA ALA A 312 -3.12 -4.31 -9.46
C ALA A 312 -4.39 -5.16 -9.45
N ASN A 313 -4.33 -6.30 -8.74
CA ASN A 313 -5.34 -7.35 -8.80
C ASN A 313 -6.82 -6.90 -8.74
N GLU A 314 -7.12 -5.92 -7.89
CA GLU A 314 -8.47 -5.40 -7.63
C GLU A 314 -8.89 -4.27 -8.57
N LEU A 315 -7.91 -3.65 -9.25
CA LEU A 315 -8.09 -2.47 -10.08
C LEU A 315 -7.99 -2.76 -11.57
N ASP A 316 -7.43 -3.91 -11.98
CA ASP A 316 -7.12 -4.17 -13.38
C ASP A 316 -8.33 -4.02 -14.30
N GLY A 317 -9.53 -4.46 -13.89
CA GLY A 317 -10.74 -4.24 -14.67
C GLY A 317 -11.08 -2.74 -14.84
N ILE A 318 -10.85 -1.94 -13.81
CA ILE A 318 -11.10 -0.48 -13.83
C ILE A 318 -10.01 0.25 -14.62
N LEU A 319 -8.74 -0.14 -14.47
CA LEU A 319 -7.62 0.45 -15.20
C LEU A 319 -7.73 0.17 -16.70
N GLU A 320 -8.12 -1.05 -17.08
CA GLU A 320 -8.42 -1.38 -18.48
C GLU A 320 -9.60 -0.56 -19.00
N ASP A 321 -10.71 -0.46 -18.26
CA ASP A 321 -11.84 0.40 -18.64
C ASP A 321 -11.39 1.86 -18.85
N ILE A 322 -10.57 2.41 -17.96
CA ILE A 322 -10.05 3.78 -18.07
C ILE A 322 -9.18 3.94 -19.33
N ARG A 323 -8.26 3.01 -19.59
CA ARG A 323 -7.39 3.05 -20.77
C ARG A 323 -8.20 2.96 -22.07
N GLU A 324 -9.22 2.12 -22.10
CA GLU A 324 -10.14 2.03 -23.24
C GLU A 324 -10.91 3.34 -23.44
N LEU A 325 -11.45 3.94 -22.38
CA LEU A 325 -12.13 5.24 -22.47
C LEU A 325 -11.17 6.34 -22.96
N CYS A 326 -9.92 6.32 -22.50
CA CYS A 326 -8.89 7.25 -22.94
C CYS A 326 -8.54 7.10 -24.42
N SER A 327 -8.68 5.91 -25.01
CA SER A 327 -8.39 5.69 -26.44
C SER A 327 -9.35 6.43 -27.39
N VAL A 328 -10.51 6.88 -26.87
CA VAL A 328 -11.49 7.67 -27.63
C VAL A 328 -11.07 9.14 -27.76
N PHE A 329 -10.19 9.64 -26.89
CA PHE A 329 -9.70 11.02 -26.94
C PHE A 329 -8.58 11.17 -27.98
N LEU A 330 -8.49 12.36 -28.60
CA LEU A 330 -7.35 12.72 -29.45
C LEU A 330 -6.06 12.85 -28.64
N SER A 331 -6.17 13.25 -27.37
CA SER A 331 -5.05 13.31 -26.43
C SER A 331 -5.58 13.23 -25.00
N CYS A 332 -5.03 12.31 -24.21
CA CYS A 332 -5.30 12.16 -22.78
C CYS A 332 -3.99 12.00 -22.01
N SER A 333 -3.84 12.73 -20.91
CA SER A 333 -2.65 12.68 -20.04
C SER A 333 -3.04 12.61 -18.57
N PHE A 334 -2.22 11.95 -17.75
CA PHE A 334 -2.44 11.81 -16.32
C PHE A 334 -1.34 12.52 -15.53
N HIS A 335 -1.75 13.28 -14.53
CA HIS A 335 -0.84 14.08 -13.72
C HIS A 335 -1.18 13.97 -12.24
N HIS A 336 -0.14 13.86 -11.42
CA HIS A 336 -0.29 13.92 -9.97
C HIS A 336 -0.25 15.37 -9.50
N VAL A 337 -1.17 15.74 -8.62
CA VAL A 337 -1.26 17.08 -8.03
C VAL A 337 -1.32 17.00 -6.50
N SER A 338 -0.80 18.01 -5.78
CA SER A 338 -0.96 18.06 -4.32
C SER A 338 -2.43 18.29 -3.95
N ARG A 339 -2.88 17.65 -2.85
CA ARG A 339 -4.23 17.79 -2.27
C ARG A 339 -4.69 19.24 -2.09
N LEU A 340 -3.75 20.15 -1.82
CA LEU A 340 -4.04 21.58 -1.66
C LEU A 340 -4.59 22.23 -2.93
N TYR A 341 -4.34 21.65 -4.10
CA TYR A 341 -4.84 22.13 -5.39
C TYR A 341 -6.03 21.31 -5.91
N ASN A 342 -6.47 20.27 -5.18
CA ASN A 342 -7.60 19.41 -5.55
C ASN A 342 -8.81 19.56 -4.60
N VAL A 343 -8.89 20.68 -3.87
CA VAL A 343 -9.88 20.89 -2.81
C VAL A 343 -11.32 20.89 -3.34
N GLU A 344 -11.55 21.40 -4.54
CA GLU A 344 -12.90 21.44 -5.13
C GLU A 344 -13.43 20.07 -5.51
N ALA A 345 -12.58 19.16 -6.02
CA ALA A 345 -12.99 17.80 -6.29
C ALA A 345 -13.22 17.02 -4.97
N ASP A 346 -12.39 17.24 -3.96
CA ASP A 346 -12.52 16.67 -2.62
C ASP A 346 -13.85 17.05 -1.94
N THR A 347 -14.24 18.34 -2.02
CA THR A 347 -15.49 18.80 -1.43
C THR A 347 -16.72 18.20 -2.13
N LEU A 348 -16.67 18.06 -3.46
CA LEU A 348 -17.71 17.36 -4.24
C LEU A 348 -17.79 15.87 -3.90
N ALA A 349 -16.65 15.21 -3.72
CA ALA A 349 -16.62 13.80 -3.35
C ALA A 349 -17.19 13.60 -1.93
N LYS A 350 -16.85 14.49 -0.99
CA LYS A 350 -17.38 14.47 0.37
C LYS A 350 -18.89 14.68 0.41
N SER A 351 -19.41 15.66 -0.32
CA SER A 351 -20.85 15.91 -0.36
C SER A 351 -21.62 14.71 -0.95
N ALA A 352 -21.10 14.08 -2.01
CA ALA A 352 -21.70 12.88 -2.58
C ALA A 352 -21.69 11.68 -1.62
N SER A 353 -20.63 11.51 -0.82
CA SER A 353 -20.56 10.43 0.16
C SER A 353 -21.63 10.55 1.27
N LEU A 354 -22.05 11.78 1.59
CA LEU A 354 -23.10 12.06 2.58
C LEU A 354 -24.51 11.80 2.03
N LEU A 355 -24.70 11.85 0.71
CA LEU A 355 -25.99 11.62 0.05
C LEU A 355 -26.31 10.12 -0.12
N CYS A 356 -25.33 9.25 0.05
CA CYS A 356 -25.50 7.82 -0.11
C CYS A 356 -25.97 7.19 1.22
N ILE A 357 -27.25 6.85 1.31
CA ILE A 357 -27.81 6.12 2.45
C ILE A 357 -27.60 4.62 2.19
N PRO A 358 -26.73 3.92 2.94
CA PRO A 358 -26.62 2.47 2.80
C PRO A 358 -27.94 1.81 3.23
N PRO A 359 -28.41 0.75 2.54
CA PRO A 359 -29.57 0.00 2.99
C PRO A 359 -29.33 -0.52 4.41
N PRO A 360 -30.35 -0.54 5.29
CA PRO A 360 -30.17 -0.95 6.67
C PRO A 360 -29.66 -2.39 6.73
N LEU A 361 -28.44 -2.56 7.25
CA LEU A 361 -27.90 -3.86 7.63
C LEU A 361 -28.75 -4.36 8.81
N ARG A 362 -29.57 -5.40 8.60
CA ARG A 362 -30.25 -6.08 9.71
C ARG A 362 -29.22 -6.94 10.45
N SER A 363 -29.16 -6.73 11.77
CA SER A 363 -28.34 -7.39 12.78
C SER A 363 -28.49 -8.90 12.80
#